data_AF-A0A0J7IWS5-F1
#
_entry.id   AF-A0A0J7IWS5-F1
#
_cell.length_a   1.000
_cell.length_b   1.000
_cell.length_c   1.000
_cell.angle_alpha   90.00
_cell.angle_beta   90.00
_cell.angle_gamma   90.00
#
_symmetry.space_group_name_H-M   'P 1'
#
loop_
_entity.id
_entity.type
_entity.pdbx_description
1 polymer ?
#
loop_
_entity_poly.entity_id
_entity_poly.type
_entity_poly.pdbx_seq_one_letter_code
_entity_poly.pdbx_strand_id
1 'polypeptide(L)'
;MYICLMKINGIEYLDPYKNNETDKVYWLTPIDNNIGEHLFSFDLEKVYNLFADYPWKLTQDEKEIFDKENPYWVEYFSDRK
;
A
#
# COMPACT_ATOMS: atom_id res chain seq x y z
N MET A 1 -4.21 14.57 -21.92
CA MET A 1 -3.64 13.58 -20.99
C MET A 1 -4.81 12.92 -20.32
N TYR A 2 -5.13 11.67 -20.70
CA TYR A 2 -6.19 10.94 -20.01
C TYR A 2 -5.58 10.46 -18.70
N ILE A 3 -6.10 10.96 -17.59
CA ILE A 3 -5.77 10.45 -16.26
C ILE A 3 -6.58 9.15 -16.15
N CYS A 4 -5.93 8.00 -16.08
CA CYS A 4 -6.62 6.78 -15.71
C CYS A 4 -6.81 6.81 -14.18
N LEU A 5 -8.04 6.50 -13.77
CA LEU A 5 -8.50 6.60 -12.39
C LEU A 5 -9.03 5.24 -11.98
N MET A 6 -8.55 4.75 -10.84
CA MET A 6 -9.06 3.53 -10.22
C MET A 6 -9.98 3.89 -9.07
N LYS A 7 -11.07 3.14 -8.88
CA LYS A 7 -12.00 3.33 -7.77
C LYS A 7 -12.04 2.10 -6.88
N ILE A 8 -11.68 2.25 -5.61
CA ILE A 8 -11.68 1.18 -4.60
C ILE A 8 -12.52 1.67 -3.42
N ASN A 9 -13.56 0.92 -3.05
CA ASN A 9 -14.46 1.25 -1.92
C ASN A 9 -15.05 2.68 -1.97
N GLY A 10 -15.28 3.21 -3.18
CA GLY A 10 -15.86 4.54 -3.37
C GLY A 10 -14.84 5.68 -3.44
N ILE A 11 -13.56 5.42 -3.13
CA ILE A 11 -12.47 6.39 -3.20
C ILE A 11 -11.78 6.27 -4.56
N GLU A 12 -11.47 7.42 -5.17
CA GLU A 12 -10.75 7.48 -6.45
C GLU A 12 -9.25 7.66 -6.21
N TYR A 13 -8.45 6.94 -6.99
CA TYR A 13 -7.00 6.92 -6.94
C TYR A 13 -6.44 7.24 -8.32
N LEU A 14 -5.24 7.84 -8.33
CA LEU A 14 -4.37 7.78 -9.50
C LEU A 14 -4.03 6.32 -9.84
N ASP A 15 -3.45 6.10 -11.02
CA ASP A 15 -3.00 4.77 -11.43
C ASP A 15 -2.09 4.13 -10.36
N PRO A 16 -2.49 2.97 -9.81
CA PRO A 16 -1.66 2.23 -8.87
C PRO A 16 -0.31 1.88 -9.50
N TYR A 17 0.76 1.99 -8.71
CA TYR A 17 2.10 1.67 -9.18
C TYR A 17 2.80 0.68 -8.26
N LYS A 18 3.84 0.03 -8.79
CA LYS A 18 4.72 -0.87 -8.05
C LYS A 18 6.14 -0.31 -8.08
N ASN A 19 6.94 -0.61 -7.06
CA ASN A 19 8.35 -0.23 -7.06
C ASN A 19 9.14 -1.09 -8.06
N ASN A 20 8.79 -2.37 -8.19
CA ASN A 20 9.30 -3.27 -9.22
C ASN A 20 8.15 -4.00 -9.94
N GLU A 21 8.36 -4.38 -11.21
CA GLU A 21 7.33 -5.06 -12.02
C GLU A 21 6.85 -6.38 -11.41
N THR A 22 7.76 -7.08 -10.70
CA THR A 22 7.49 -8.37 -10.06
C THR A 22 6.83 -8.27 -8.70
N ASP A 23 6.73 -7.07 -8.13
CA ASP A 23 6.16 -6.88 -6.79
C ASP A 23 4.67 -7.25 -6.80
N LYS A 24 4.14 -7.62 -5.65
CA LYS A 24 2.69 -7.80 -5.44
C LYS A 24 2.07 -6.57 -4.79
N VAL A 25 2.85 -5.77 -4.06
CA VAL A 25 2.37 -4.54 -3.43
C VAL A 25 2.14 -3.45 -4.46
N TYR A 26 0.91 -2.97 -4.54
CA TYR A 26 0.53 -1.75 -5.25
C TYR A 26 0.49 -0.58 -4.26
N TRP A 27 1.14 0.51 -4.61
CA TRP A 27 1.05 1.79 -3.92
C TRP A 27 -0.09 2.63 -4.50
N LEU A 28 -0.85 3.26 -3.60
CA LEU A 28 -2.08 3.96 -3.93
C LEU A 28 -1.97 5.43 -3.54
N THR A 29 -2.33 6.31 -4.47
CA THR A 29 -2.40 7.76 -4.24
C THR A 29 -3.85 8.21 -4.46
N PRO A 30 -4.61 8.49 -3.39
CA PRO A 30 -5.98 8.97 -3.52
C PRO A 30 -5.99 10.35 -4.19
N ILE A 31 -7.02 10.63 -4.99
CA ILE A 31 -7.23 11.95 -5.59
C ILE A 31 -7.52 12.98 -4.50
N ASP A 32 -8.33 12.58 -3.52
CA ASP A 32 -8.60 13.38 -2.34
C ASP A 32 -7.33 13.43 -1.49
N ASN A 33 -6.72 14.62 -1.41
CA ASN A 33 -5.44 14.88 -0.74
C ASN A 33 -5.56 14.78 0.80
N ASN A 34 -5.75 13.57 1.32
CA ASN A 34 -5.68 13.29 2.74
C ASN A 34 -4.21 13.33 3.20
N ILE A 35 -3.91 14.20 4.16
CA ILE A 35 -2.56 14.32 4.72
C ILE A 35 -2.33 13.19 5.74
N GLY A 36 -1.17 12.53 5.64
CA GLY A 36 -0.74 11.51 6.61
C GLY A 36 -1.11 10.08 6.24
N GLU A 37 -1.62 9.85 5.03
CA GLU A 37 -1.88 8.52 4.50
C GLU A 37 -0.71 8.05 3.62
N HIS A 38 -0.36 6.77 3.77
CA HIS A 38 0.54 6.10 2.84
C HIS A 38 -0.06 4.73 2.54
N LEU A 39 -0.77 4.66 1.41
CA LEU A 39 -1.73 3.60 1.14
C LEU A 39 -1.15 2.54 0.21
N PHE A 40 -1.46 1.28 0.50
CA PHE A 40 -1.06 0.17 -0.35
C PHE A 40 -2.11 -0.94 -0.37
N SER A 41 -1.99 -1.84 -1.35
CA SER A 41 -2.87 -2.98 -1.53
C SER A 41 -2.13 -4.14 -2.19
N PHE A 42 -2.53 -5.39 -1.93
CA PHE A 42 -1.98 -6.58 -2.60
C PHE A 42 -2.84 -7.04 -3.80
N ASP A 43 -4.13 -6.68 -3.80
CA ASP A 43 -5.14 -7.17 -4.72
C ASP A 43 -5.96 -6.06 -5.39
N LEU A 44 -5.74 -4.80 -5.00
CA LEU A 44 -6.52 -3.63 -5.39
C LEU A 44 -8.00 -3.67 -4.96
N GLU A 45 -8.33 -4.49 -3.97
CA GLU A 45 -9.66 -4.54 -3.33
C GLU A 45 -9.57 -4.09 -1.86
N LYS A 46 -8.58 -4.61 -1.14
CA LYS A 46 -8.30 -4.24 0.26
C LYS A 46 -7.20 -3.20 0.33
N VAL A 47 -7.48 -2.07 0.96
CA VAL A 47 -6.53 -0.96 1.14
C VAL A 47 -6.04 -0.93 2.58
N TYR A 48 -4.72 -0.79 2.73
CA TYR A 48 -4.03 -0.62 4.00
C TYR A 48 -3.41 0.77 4.07
N ASN A 49 -3.37 1.34 5.27
CA ASN A 49 -2.53 2.48 5.58
C ASN A 49 -1.25 1.99 6.29
N LEU A 50 -0.09 2.18 5.67
CA LEU A 50 1.21 1.78 6.21
C LEU A 50 1.42 2.21 7.66
N PHE A 51 1.07 3.44 8.00
CA PHE A 51 1.34 3.97 9.34
C PHE A 51 0.41 3.38 10.40
N ALA A 52 -0.84 3.06 10.06
CA ALA A 52 -1.86 2.60 11.00
C ALA A 52 -2.00 1.08 11.06
N ASP A 53 -1.75 0.39 9.95
CA ASP A 53 -2.13 -1.01 9.75
C ASP A 53 -0.93 -1.96 9.75
N TYR A 54 0.24 -1.52 9.28
CA TYR A 54 1.43 -2.37 9.24
C TYR A 54 2.16 -2.38 10.60
N PRO A 55 2.61 -3.56 11.09
CA PRO A 55 2.38 -4.91 10.54
C PRO A 55 1.08 -5.60 11.00
N TRP A 56 0.43 -5.07 12.04
CA TRP A 56 -0.57 -5.70 12.89
C TRP A 56 -1.84 -6.21 12.19
N LYS A 57 -2.28 -5.55 11.10
CA LYS A 57 -3.52 -5.89 10.38
C LYS A 57 -3.30 -6.77 9.16
N LEU A 58 -2.05 -7.05 8.80
CA LEU A 58 -1.72 -7.95 7.70
C LEU A 58 -1.86 -9.39 8.18
N THR A 59 -2.30 -10.27 7.29
CA THR A 59 -2.11 -11.71 7.48
C THR A 59 -0.62 -12.06 7.44
N GLN A 60 -0.26 -13.25 7.89
CA GLN A 60 1.12 -13.70 7.87
C GLN A 60 1.70 -13.67 6.45
N ASP A 61 0.98 -14.21 5.46
CA ASP A 61 1.40 -14.25 4.06
C ASP A 61 1.57 -12.83 3.47
N GLU A 62 0.64 -11.93 3.74
CA GLU A 62 0.73 -10.53 3.30
C GLU A 62 1.93 -9.82 3.91
N LYS A 63 2.19 -10.05 5.20
CA LYS A 63 3.34 -9.47 5.88
C LYS A 63 4.65 -10.01 5.29
N GLU A 64 4.76 -11.31 5.05
CA GLU A 64 5.94 -11.92 4.43
C GLU A 64 6.22 -11.35 3.04
N ILE A 65 5.18 -11.15 2.23
CA ILE A 65 5.29 -10.48 0.93
C ILE A 65 5.75 -9.03 1.09
N PHE A 66 5.08 -8.27 1.97
CA PHE A 66 5.38 -6.86 2.18
C PHE A 66 6.82 -6.66 2.66
N ASP A 67 7.25 -7.42 3.67
CA ASP A 67 8.59 -7.34 4.25
C ASP A 67 9.67 -7.64 3.22
N LYS A 68 9.43 -8.62 2.35
CA LYS A 68 10.36 -9.01 1.28
C LYS A 68 10.51 -7.90 0.24
N GLU A 69 9.41 -7.25 -0.15
CA GLU A 69 9.40 -6.22 -1.19
C GLU A 69 9.80 -4.84 -0.66
N ASN A 70 9.66 -4.60 0.65
CA ASN A 70 9.82 -3.29 1.27
C ASN A 70 10.77 -3.29 2.49
N PRO A 71 12.04 -3.71 2.34
CA PRO A 71 12.97 -3.87 3.47
C PRO A 71 13.22 -2.56 4.23
N TYR A 72 13.18 -1.40 3.56
CA TYR A 72 13.29 -0.10 4.23
C TYR A 72 12.20 0.10 5.29
N TRP A 73 10.94 -0.23 4.96
CA TRP A 73 9.83 -0.06 5.90
C TRP A 73 9.92 -1.04 7.08
N VAL A 74 10.46 -2.24 6.85
CA VAL A 74 10.76 -3.21 7.92
C VAL A 74 11.78 -2.63 8.91
N GLU A 75 12.85 -2.03 8.40
CA GLU A 75 13.89 -1.40 9.24
C GLU A 75 13.34 -0.17 9.98
N TYR A 76 12.61 0.69 9.26
CA TYR A 76 12.02 1.91 9.80
C TYR A 76 11.04 1.64 10.94
N PHE A 77 10.23 0.58 10.83
CA PHE A 77 9.27 0.15 11.85
C PHE A 77 9.75 -1.03 12.69
N SER A 78 11.07 -1.17 12.87
CA SER A 78 11.65 -2.27 13.65
C SER A 78 11.24 -2.28 15.13
N ASP A 79 10.66 -1.18 15.62
CA ASP A 79 10.06 -1.03 16.94
C ASP A 79 8.63 -1.62 17.04
N ARG A 80 7.94 -1.83 15.91
CA ARG A 80 6.62 -2.46 15.84
C ARG A 80 6.76 -3.98 15.81
N LYS A 81 7.06 -4.58 16.97
CA LYS A 81 7.11 -6.04 17.16
C LYS A 81 5.82 -6.58 17.74
#